data_AF-A0A2T1N5Y2-F1
#
_entry.id   AF-A0A2T1N5Y2-F1
#
_cell.length_a   1.000
_cell.length_b   1.000
_cell.length_c   1.000
_cell.angle_alpha   90.00
_cell.angle_beta   90.00
_cell.angle_gamma   90.00
#
_symmetry.space_group_name_H-M   'P 1'
#
loop_
_entity.id
_entity.type
_entity.pdbx_description
1 polymer ?
#
loop_
_entity_poly.entity_id
_entity_poly.type
_entity_poly.pdbx_seq_one_letter_code
_entity_poly.pdbx_strand_id
1 'polypeptide(L)'
;MKNYIILLLITCSCIGFSQNDTIKLKKFNTKYFDAVDQYVLFPKTQNDETHVLGLIYIDEMAGFTFQYINDVIYNNENIKYKDSLNELTNIKTRLNTNTKDVYVLTEKEIKNLELEKNPSWLKIYKSNDEDVSYLTKIGYHYNHVGASHNAIPYLLKAYKLDKTHKNVCFELGFAYNATHQFEKAIPVIQVGLQQNPENHYLYKELGYAYLGKGDLDNAEITYLKGLKVSKDEAIKCEMAVNMAQGYFQTKNKPKFNKWAKIARENGSKSPNFIRYIDYFEKELNK
;
A
#
# COMPACT_ATOMS: atom_id res chain seq x y z
N MET A 1 -47.89 14.46 -45.53
CA MET A 1 -48.46 13.10 -45.37
C MET A 1 -47.41 12.23 -44.68
N LYS A 2 -47.83 11.53 -43.63
CA LYS A 2 -47.05 10.55 -42.84
C LYS A 2 -46.64 9.35 -43.71
N ASN A 3 -45.51 8.72 -43.37
CA ASN A 3 -45.35 7.26 -43.13
C ASN A 3 -43.84 6.92 -43.02
N TYR A 4 -43.30 6.74 -41.81
CA TYR A 4 -43.08 5.48 -41.06
C TYR A 4 -42.01 4.55 -41.69
N ILE A 5 -40.81 4.45 -41.06
CA ILE A 5 -40.25 3.28 -40.32
C ILE A 5 -40.11 2.04 -41.23
N ILE A 6 -38.91 1.49 -41.49
CA ILE A 6 -38.26 0.48 -40.61
C ILE A 6 -36.74 0.67 -40.60
N LEU A 7 -36.24 0.92 -39.40
CA LEU A 7 -34.84 0.83 -38.99
C LEU A 7 -34.55 -0.66 -38.70
N LEU A 8 -33.74 -1.34 -39.52
CA LEU A 8 -33.27 -2.68 -39.19
C LEU A 8 -32.02 -2.56 -38.31
N LEU A 9 -32.25 -2.61 -37.01
CA LEU A 9 -31.23 -2.66 -35.96
C LEU A 9 -30.84 -4.12 -35.76
N ILE A 10 -29.69 -4.54 -36.31
CA ILE A 10 -28.98 -5.72 -35.81
C ILE A 10 -27.50 -5.34 -35.67
N THR A 11 -27.21 -4.53 -34.65
CA THR A 11 -25.87 -4.51 -34.05
C THR A 11 -25.84 -5.55 -32.96
N CYS A 12 -25.65 -6.81 -33.35
CA CYS A 12 -25.11 -7.81 -32.44
C CYS A 12 -23.58 -7.83 -32.65
N SER A 13 -22.92 -6.73 -32.32
CA SER A 13 -21.50 -6.77 -32.03
C SER A 13 -21.36 -7.41 -30.65
N CYS A 14 -21.39 -8.74 -30.65
CA CYS A 14 -20.79 -9.52 -29.58
C CYS A 14 -19.36 -8.98 -29.44
N ILE A 15 -19.11 -8.17 -28.42
CA ILE A 15 -17.77 -7.96 -27.91
C ILE A 15 -17.37 -9.33 -27.35
N GLY A 16 -16.83 -10.17 -28.23
CA GLY A 16 -16.20 -11.42 -27.89
C GLY A 16 -14.91 -11.10 -27.15
N PHE A 17 -15.00 -10.68 -25.89
CA PHE A 17 -13.93 -11.06 -24.97
C PHE A 17 -13.94 -12.59 -24.95
N SER A 18 -12.93 -13.17 -25.60
CA SER A 18 -12.65 -14.60 -25.50
C SER A 18 -12.73 -14.99 -24.03
N GLN A 19 -13.63 -15.92 -23.68
CA GLN A 19 -13.76 -16.40 -22.30
C GLN A 19 -12.40 -16.87 -21.75
N ASN A 20 -11.50 -17.34 -22.61
CA ASN A 20 -10.15 -17.75 -22.24
C ASN A 20 -9.28 -16.59 -21.71
N ASP A 21 -9.38 -15.38 -22.26
CA ASP A 21 -8.60 -14.25 -21.76
C ASP A 21 -9.14 -13.76 -20.42
N THR A 22 -10.46 -13.86 -20.23
CA THR A 22 -11.11 -13.57 -18.95
C THR A 22 -10.73 -14.60 -17.87
N ILE A 23 -10.64 -15.90 -18.23
CA ILE A 23 -10.20 -16.96 -17.33
C ILE A 23 -8.70 -16.83 -16.99
N LYS A 24 -7.86 -16.48 -17.97
CA LYS A 24 -6.43 -16.20 -17.75
C LYS A 24 -6.23 -15.03 -16.79
N LEU A 25 -6.95 -13.92 -16.97
CA LEU A 25 -6.90 -12.76 -16.06
C LEU A 25 -7.43 -13.07 -14.65
N LYS A 26 -8.42 -13.98 -14.52
CA LYS A 26 -8.94 -14.40 -13.20
C LYS A 26 -7.89 -15.10 -12.32
N LYS A 27 -6.85 -15.70 -12.90
CA LYS A 27 -5.77 -16.36 -12.14
C LYS A 27 -4.74 -15.37 -11.59
N PHE A 28 -4.52 -14.23 -12.25
CA PHE A 28 -3.59 -13.18 -11.78
C PHE A 28 -4.34 -12.14 -10.96
N ASN A 29 -4.84 -12.55 -9.80
CA ASN A 29 -5.71 -11.75 -8.94
C ASN A 29 -5.16 -11.58 -7.52
N THR A 30 -3.99 -12.13 -7.23
CA THR A 30 -3.37 -12.03 -5.91
C THR A 30 -2.42 -10.84 -5.88
N LYS A 31 -2.55 -9.96 -4.89
CA LYS A 31 -1.56 -8.89 -4.69
C LYS A 31 -0.22 -9.52 -4.34
N TYR A 32 0.87 -9.05 -4.94
CA TYR A 32 2.19 -9.62 -4.72
C TYR A 32 2.61 -9.62 -3.24
N PHE A 33 2.14 -8.64 -2.46
CA PHE A 33 2.41 -8.56 -1.02
C PHE A 33 1.63 -9.58 -0.17
N ASP A 34 0.57 -10.18 -0.73
CA ASP A 34 -0.14 -11.31 -0.12
C ASP A 34 0.47 -12.66 -0.52
N ALA A 35 1.40 -12.65 -1.48
CA ALA A 35 2.09 -13.84 -1.98
C ALA A 35 3.52 -14.01 -1.41
N VAL A 36 3.79 -13.44 -0.23
CA VAL A 36 5.08 -13.57 0.45
C VAL A 36 5.32 -15.01 0.85
N ASP A 37 6.54 -15.48 0.59
CA ASP A 37 7.02 -16.86 0.74
C ASP A 37 6.33 -17.87 -0.18
N GLN A 38 5.81 -17.40 -1.32
CA GLN A 38 5.13 -18.25 -2.29
C GLN A 38 5.76 -18.16 -3.67
N TYR A 39 5.69 -19.29 -4.39
CA TYR A 39 6.00 -19.33 -5.81
C TYR A 39 4.88 -18.69 -6.61
N VAL A 40 5.26 -17.80 -7.53
CA VAL A 40 4.30 -17.02 -8.30
C VAL A 40 4.67 -16.98 -9.77
N LEU A 41 3.65 -16.74 -10.59
CA LEU A 41 3.79 -16.32 -11.97
C LEU A 41 3.38 -14.85 -12.10
N PHE A 42 4.11 -14.11 -12.95
CA PHE A 42 3.66 -12.80 -13.42
C PHE A 42 2.80 -12.91 -14.69
N PRO A 43 1.83 -11.99 -14.88
CA PRO A 43 1.02 -11.96 -16.08
C PRO A 43 1.88 -11.57 -17.29
N LYS A 44 1.45 -12.04 -18.46
CA LYS A 44 2.14 -11.89 -19.74
C LYS A 44 2.33 -10.42 -20.12
N THR A 45 3.39 -10.15 -20.90
CA THR A 45 3.58 -8.87 -21.60
C THR A 45 3.19 -8.93 -23.08
N GLN A 46 3.22 -10.10 -23.76
CA GLN A 46 2.82 -10.30 -25.17
C GLN A 46 2.28 -11.74 -25.42
N ASN A 47 1.83 -12.04 -26.67
CA ASN A 47 1.13 -13.25 -27.16
C ASN A 47 1.82 -14.64 -26.93
N ASP A 48 2.83 -14.73 -26.07
CA ASP A 48 3.53 -15.98 -25.73
C ASP A 48 2.80 -16.73 -24.59
N GLU A 49 2.87 -18.06 -24.54
CA GLU A 49 2.41 -18.90 -23.41
C GLU A 49 3.40 -18.92 -22.24
N THR A 50 4.51 -18.21 -22.38
CA THR A 50 5.58 -18.09 -21.40
C THR A 50 5.23 -17.12 -20.26
N HIS A 51 5.51 -17.55 -19.03
CA HIS A 51 5.41 -16.78 -17.79
C HIS A 51 6.72 -16.85 -17.01
N VAL A 52 7.05 -15.77 -16.32
CA VAL A 52 8.18 -15.72 -15.41
C VAL A 52 7.77 -16.36 -14.07
N LEU A 53 8.50 -17.40 -13.66
CA LEU A 53 8.36 -18.08 -12.38
C LEU A 53 9.43 -17.60 -11.40
N GLY A 54 9.02 -17.38 -10.15
CA GLY A 54 9.95 -17.14 -9.06
C GLY A 54 9.26 -17.14 -7.70
N LEU A 55 10.00 -16.77 -6.66
CA LEU A 55 9.51 -16.70 -5.29
C LEU A 55 9.55 -15.26 -4.77
N ILE A 56 8.45 -14.81 -4.17
CA ILE A 56 8.38 -13.51 -3.50
C ILE A 56 8.74 -13.69 -2.03
N TYR A 57 9.61 -12.82 -1.52
CA TYR A 57 9.93 -12.73 -0.09
C TYR A 57 10.14 -11.27 0.31
N ILE A 58 10.28 -11.01 1.61
CA ILE A 58 10.67 -9.69 2.11
C ILE A 58 12.13 -9.75 2.55
N ASP A 59 12.96 -8.99 1.84
CA ASP A 59 14.32 -8.70 2.27
C ASP A 59 14.26 -7.55 3.28
N GLU A 60 14.87 -7.72 4.45
CA GLU A 60 14.83 -6.72 5.52
C GLU A 60 15.34 -5.35 5.06
N MET A 61 16.35 -5.30 4.20
CA MET A 61 16.97 -4.07 3.70
C MET A 61 16.32 -3.57 2.42
N ALA A 62 15.91 -4.47 1.52
CA ALA A 62 15.42 -4.12 0.19
C ALA A 62 13.88 -4.13 0.02
N GLY A 63 13.14 -4.67 0.99
CA GLY A 63 11.69 -4.81 0.95
C GLY A 63 11.23 -6.01 0.11
N PHE A 64 10.04 -5.91 -0.46
CA PHE A 64 9.48 -6.97 -1.30
C PHE A 64 10.40 -7.27 -2.48
N THR A 65 10.86 -8.52 -2.53
CA THR A 65 11.85 -8.98 -3.48
C THR A 65 11.31 -10.23 -4.17
N PHE A 66 11.43 -10.26 -5.48
CA PHE A 66 11.17 -11.41 -6.32
C PHE A 66 12.50 -12.05 -6.73
N GLN A 67 12.70 -13.31 -6.37
CA GLN A 67 13.80 -14.12 -6.87
C GLN A 67 13.31 -14.95 -8.06
N TYR A 68 13.87 -14.65 -9.23
CA TYR A 68 13.62 -15.40 -10.46
C TYR A 68 14.13 -16.84 -10.34
N ILE A 69 13.44 -17.76 -11.01
CA ILE A 69 13.82 -19.18 -11.07
C ILE A 69 13.96 -19.62 -12.52
N ASN A 70 12.88 -19.49 -13.30
CA ASN A 70 12.86 -19.92 -14.69
C ASN A 70 11.66 -19.30 -15.42
N ASP A 71 11.61 -19.53 -16.73
CA ASP A 71 10.44 -19.29 -17.55
C ASP A 71 9.63 -20.60 -17.68
N VAL A 72 8.31 -20.49 -17.58
CA VAL A 72 7.39 -21.63 -17.69
C VAL A 72 6.34 -21.40 -18.76
N ILE A 73 5.95 -22.47 -19.44
CA ILE A 73 4.77 -22.49 -20.32
C ILE A 73 3.59 -22.95 -19.47
N TYR A 74 2.52 -22.16 -19.43
CA TYR A 74 1.34 -22.44 -18.61
C TYR A 74 0.04 -22.50 -19.42
N ASN A 75 -0.49 -23.71 -19.58
CA ASN A 75 -1.65 -23.99 -20.42
C ASN A 75 -2.81 -24.52 -19.58
N ASN A 76 -3.45 -23.61 -18.85
CA ASN A 76 -4.64 -23.73 -17.98
C ASN A 76 -4.66 -24.84 -16.89
N GLU A 77 -3.85 -25.90 -17.01
CA GLU A 77 -3.72 -27.03 -16.08
C GLU A 77 -2.32 -27.67 -16.09
N ASN A 78 -1.55 -27.44 -17.17
CA ASN A 78 -0.20 -27.97 -17.30
C ASN A 78 0.82 -26.83 -17.23
N ILE A 79 1.80 -27.00 -16.36
CA ILE A 79 2.94 -26.13 -16.18
C ILE A 79 4.22 -26.92 -16.49
N LYS A 80 5.12 -26.35 -17.28
CA LYS A 80 6.43 -26.93 -17.57
C LYS A 80 7.46 -25.84 -17.80
N TYR A 81 8.73 -26.13 -17.54
CA TYR A 81 9.81 -25.23 -17.91
C TYR A 81 9.87 -25.01 -19.43
N LYS A 82 10.15 -23.77 -19.85
CA LYS A 82 10.34 -23.41 -21.26
C LYS A 82 11.62 -24.02 -21.81
N ASP A 83 12.72 -23.89 -21.05
CA ASP A 83 14.04 -24.46 -21.34
C ASP A 83 14.47 -25.39 -20.19
N SER A 84 15.40 -26.32 -20.43
CA SER A 84 16.03 -27.09 -19.35
C SER A 84 16.61 -26.14 -18.30
N LEU A 85 16.54 -26.49 -17.00
CA LEU A 85 17.05 -25.68 -15.89
C LEU A 85 18.42 -25.09 -16.24
N ASN A 86 18.44 -23.82 -16.65
CA ASN A 86 19.66 -23.06 -16.79
C ASN A 86 20.22 -22.83 -15.38
N GLU A 87 21.54 -22.91 -15.24
CA GLU A 87 22.25 -22.72 -13.98
C GLU A 87 21.65 -21.57 -13.17
N LEU A 88 21.42 -21.82 -11.87
CA LEU A 88 20.83 -20.92 -10.88
C LEU A 88 21.12 -19.44 -11.19
N THR A 89 20.18 -18.78 -11.86
CA THR A 89 20.30 -17.35 -12.12
C THR A 89 19.89 -16.63 -10.83
N ASN A 90 20.85 -15.99 -10.17
CA ASN A 90 20.61 -15.19 -8.96
C ASN A 90 19.96 -13.83 -9.28
N ILE A 91 18.97 -13.81 -10.18
CA ILE A 91 18.26 -12.59 -10.58
C ILE A 91 17.25 -12.26 -9.49
N LYS A 92 17.43 -11.10 -8.85
CA LYS A 92 16.55 -10.56 -7.82
C LYS A 92 16.04 -9.20 -8.24
N THR A 93 14.73 -9.00 -8.13
CA THR A 93 14.07 -7.75 -8.52
C THR A 93 13.24 -7.21 -7.37
N ARG A 94 13.38 -5.91 -7.08
CA ARG A 94 12.54 -5.22 -6.09
C ARG A 94 11.14 -4.99 -6.66
N LEU A 95 10.13 -5.35 -5.89
CA LEU A 95 8.73 -5.09 -6.19
C LEU A 95 8.30 -3.77 -5.58
N ASN A 96 7.31 -3.11 -6.18
CA ASN A 96 6.83 -1.80 -5.74
C ASN A 96 5.29 -1.71 -5.85
N THR A 97 4.73 -0.56 -5.48
CA THR A 97 3.28 -0.32 -5.48
C THR A 97 2.59 -0.55 -6.83
N ASN A 98 3.33 -0.46 -7.94
CA ASN A 98 2.80 -0.67 -9.30
C ASN A 98 3.02 -2.10 -9.82
N THR A 99 3.58 -2.99 -9.01
CA THR A 99 3.75 -4.41 -9.36
C THR A 99 2.38 -5.03 -9.62
N LYS A 100 2.25 -5.71 -10.78
CA LYS A 100 1.01 -6.37 -11.20
C LYS A 100 0.63 -7.50 -10.25
N ASP A 101 -0.65 -7.81 -10.22
CA ASP A 101 -1.18 -8.97 -9.52
C ASP A 101 -0.59 -10.26 -10.11
N VAL A 102 -0.39 -11.25 -9.25
CA VAL A 102 0.31 -12.49 -9.55
C VAL A 102 -0.62 -13.69 -9.45
N TYR A 103 -0.22 -14.80 -10.05
CA TYR A 103 -0.81 -16.12 -9.82
C TYR A 103 0.06 -16.90 -8.84
N VAL A 104 -0.50 -17.35 -7.73
CA VAL A 104 0.19 -18.21 -6.76
C VAL A 104 0.08 -19.67 -7.21
N LEU A 105 1.21 -20.38 -7.28
CA LEU A 105 1.22 -21.78 -7.67
C LEU A 105 0.51 -22.66 -6.62
N THR A 106 -0.22 -23.65 -7.10
CA THR A 106 -0.80 -24.72 -6.30
C THR A 106 0.25 -25.74 -5.87
N GLU A 107 -0.03 -26.53 -4.82
CA GLU A 107 0.88 -27.60 -4.39
C GLU A 107 1.15 -28.64 -5.49
N LYS A 108 0.15 -28.91 -6.34
CA LYS A 108 0.29 -29.79 -7.51
C LYS A 108 1.29 -29.23 -8.52
N GLU A 109 1.21 -27.93 -8.81
CA GLU A 109 2.13 -27.27 -9.74
C GLU A 109 3.56 -27.20 -9.19
N ILE A 110 3.72 -26.89 -7.89
CA ILE A 110 5.02 -26.94 -7.21
C ILE A 110 5.64 -28.33 -7.32
N LYS A 111 4.84 -29.39 -7.07
CA LYS A 111 5.30 -30.78 -7.20
C LYS A 111 5.65 -31.15 -8.64
N ASN A 112 4.83 -30.74 -9.61
CA ASN A 112 5.07 -31.01 -11.04
C ASN A 112 6.35 -30.35 -11.56
N LEU A 113 6.75 -29.21 -10.97
CA LEU A 113 7.98 -28.51 -11.29
C LEU A 113 9.18 -28.94 -10.42
N GLU A 114 8.98 -29.93 -9.54
CA GLU A 114 10.01 -30.43 -8.62
C GLU A 114 10.60 -29.32 -7.73
N LEU A 115 9.81 -28.32 -7.39
CA LEU A 115 10.22 -27.21 -6.53
C LEU A 115 10.17 -27.61 -5.05
N GLU A 116 11.17 -27.19 -4.27
CA GLU A 116 11.14 -27.31 -2.82
C GLU A 116 10.03 -26.40 -2.24
N LYS A 117 9.07 -26.95 -1.49
CA LYS A 117 7.99 -26.12 -0.90
C LYS A 117 8.51 -24.97 -0.03
N ASN A 118 9.59 -25.20 0.72
CA ASN A 118 10.22 -24.23 1.60
C ASN A 118 11.73 -24.22 1.32
N PRO A 119 12.19 -23.43 0.34
CA PRO A 119 13.58 -23.51 -0.07
C PRO A 119 14.52 -23.05 1.04
N SER A 120 15.61 -23.79 1.25
CA SER A 120 16.54 -23.58 2.37
C SER A 120 17.12 -22.16 2.44
N TRP A 121 17.38 -21.53 1.28
CA TRP A 121 17.92 -20.17 1.18
C TRP A 121 16.99 -19.10 1.76
N LEU A 122 15.67 -19.33 1.78
CA LEU A 122 14.68 -18.36 2.26
C LEU A 122 14.84 -18.08 3.76
N LYS A 123 15.34 -19.06 4.53
CA LYS A 123 15.56 -18.94 5.97
C LYS A 123 16.52 -17.80 6.33
N ILE A 124 17.44 -17.44 5.43
CA ILE A 124 18.39 -16.34 5.62
C ILE A 124 17.66 -14.99 5.72
N TYR A 125 16.49 -14.87 5.10
CA TYR A 125 15.66 -13.66 5.09
C TYR A 125 14.58 -13.65 6.19
N LYS A 126 14.50 -14.74 6.96
CA LYS A 126 13.63 -14.88 8.12
C LYS A 126 14.46 -14.69 9.37
N SER A 127 14.85 -13.44 9.63
CA SER A 127 15.42 -13.06 10.92
C SER A 127 14.45 -13.41 12.05
N ASN A 128 15.01 -13.59 13.25
CA ASN A 128 14.29 -14.02 14.45
C ASN A 128 12.94 -13.28 14.57
N ASP A 129 11.86 -14.04 14.67
CA ASP A 129 10.50 -13.51 14.74
C ASP A 129 10.23 -12.76 16.06
N GLU A 130 11.19 -12.75 17.00
CA GLU A 130 11.20 -11.96 18.23
C GLU A 130 12.12 -10.73 18.17
N ASP A 131 12.82 -10.48 17.06
CA ASP A 131 13.62 -9.27 16.90
C ASP A 131 12.73 -8.06 16.58
N VAL A 132 12.72 -7.07 17.48
CA VAL A 132 11.89 -5.86 17.35
C VAL A 132 12.25 -5.04 16.11
N SER A 133 13.54 -4.97 15.76
CA SER A 133 14.01 -4.24 14.58
C SER A 133 13.52 -4.90 13.30
N TYR A 134 13.64 -6.24 13.23
CA TYR A 134 13.13 -7.01 12.10
C TYR A 134 11.62 -6.84 11.94
N LEU A 135 10.85 -7.08 13.00
CA LEU A 135 9.39 -6.94 12.99
C LEU A 135 8.95 -5.54 12.57
N THR A 136 9.65 -4.51 13.04
CA THR A 136 9.39 -3.11 12.66
C THR A 136 9.64 -2.87 11.18
N LYS A 137 10.76 -3.40 10.64
CA LYS A 137 11.10 -3.25 9.22
C LYS A 137 10.14 -4.00 8.30
N ILE A 138 9.70 -5.21 8.68
CA ILE A 138 8.67 -5.93 7.94
C ILE A 138 7.37 -5.11 7.90
N GLY A 139 6.94 -4.60 9.05
CA GLY A 139 5.77 -3.71 9.13
C GLY A 139 5.90 -2.46 8.27
N TYR A 140 7.07 -1.80 8.29
CA TYR A 140 7.39 -0.66 7.44
C TYR A 140 7.25 -0.98 5.94
N HIS A 141 7.80 -2.12 5.49
CA HIS A 141 7.71 -2.52 4.08
C HIS A 141 6.25 -2.70 3.65
N TYR A 142 5.43 -3.37 4.47
CA TYR A 142 3.99 -3.51 4.22
C TYR A 142 3.26 -2.16 4.18
N ASN A 143 3.52 -1.27 5.14
CA ASN A 143 2.96 0.08 5.15
C ASN A 143 3.33 0.85 3.87
N HIS A 144 4.59 0.77 3.44
CA HIS A 144 5.11 1.50 2.29
C HIS A 144 4.44 1.11 0.96
N VAL A 145 3.98 -0.14 0.84
CA VAL A 145 3.28 -0.62 -0.35
C VAL A 145 1.75 -0.49 -0.25
N GLY A 146 1.25 0.14 0.82
CA GLY A 146 -0.18 0.30 1.08
C GLY A 146 -0.85 -0.93 1.70
N ALA A 147 -0.11 -2.01 1.95
CA ALA A 147 -0.59 -3.25 2.56
C ALA A 147 -0.59 -3.17 4.10
N SER A 148 -1.10 -2.06 4.63
CA SER A 148 -1.06 -1.74 6.06
C SER A 148 -1.78 -2.76 6.95
N HIS A 149 -2.75 -3.49 6.40
CA HIS A 149 -3.43 -4.56 7.13
C HIS A 149 -2.48 -5.74 7.44
N ASN A 150 -1.57 -6.11 6.54
CA ASN A 150 -0.54 -7.11 6.78
C ASN A 150 0.58 -6.59 7.71
N ALA A 151 0.79 -5.27 7.79
CA ALA A 151 1.79 -4.67 8.67
C ALA A 151 1.44 -4.83 10.17
N ILE A 152 0.14 -4.70 10.49
CA ILE A 152 -0.38 -4.70 11.87
C ILE A 152 0.11 -5.88 12.73
N PRO A 153 0.04 -7.16 12.32
CA PRO A 153 0.48 -8.27 13.18
C PRO A 153 1.96 -8.19 13.56
N TYR A 154 2.84 -7.82 12.63
CA TYR A 154 4.28 -7.65 12.91
C TYR A 154 4.53 -6.48 13.86
N LEU A 155 3.89 -5.34 13.59
CA LEU A 155 4.03 -4.12 14.38
C LEU A 155 3.42 -4.24 15.78
N LEU A 156 2.33 -4.99 15.91
CA LEU A 156 1.75 -5.35 17.21
C LEU A 156 2.70 -6.22 18.03
N LYS A 157 3.36 -7.20 17.41
CA LYS A 157 4.37 -8.03 18.08
C LYS A 157 5.56 -7.17 18.52
N ALA A 158 6.07 -6.31 17.63
CA ALA A 158 7.14 -5.36 17.94
C ALA A 158 6.77 -4.45 19.11
N TYR A 159 5.57 -3.88 19.11
CA TYR A 159 5.06 -3.01 20.18
C TYR A 159 4.94 -3.73 21.53
N LYS A 160 4.54 -5.01 21.54
CA LYS A 160 4.46 -5.81 22.77
C LYS A 160 5.83 -6.12 23.34
N LEU A 161 6.81 -6.37 22.47
CA LEU A 161 8.18 -6.69 22.86
C LEU A 161 8.91 -5.44 23.37
N ASP A 162 8.89 -4.35 22.59
CA ASP A 162 9.47 -3.06 22.98
C ASP A 162 8.80 -1.91 22.22
N LYS A 163 7.84 -1.26 22.87
CA LYS A 163 7.17 -0.05 22.36
C LYS A 163 8.06 1.21 22.35
N THR A 164 9.24 1.17 22.96
CA THR A 164 10.20 2.30 22.97
C THR A 164 11.19 2.24 21.81
N HIS A 165 11.25 1.09 21.13
CA HIS A 165 12.08 0.92 19.96
C HIS A 165 11.69 1.92 18.86
N LYS A 166 12.71 2.43 18.16
CA LYS A 166 12.57 3.44 17.11
C LYS A 166 11.51 3.01 16.08
N ASN A 167 10.69 3.96 15.69
CA ASN A 167 9.62 3.86 14.68
C ASN A 167 8.43 2.93 15.02
N VAL A 168 8.49 2.07 16.03
CA VAL A 168 7.39 1.12 16.33
C VAL A 168 6.04 1.82 16.49
N CYS A 169 5.98 2.85 17.35
CA CYS A 169 4.73 3.59 17.57
C CYS A 169 4.26 4.35 16.31
N PHE A 170 5.20 4.85 15.49
CA PHE A 170 4.86 5.53 14.25
C PHE A 170 4.26 4.55 13.23
N GLU A 171 4.96 3.45 12.93
CA GLU A 171 4.53 2.48 11.94
C GLU A 171 3.21 1.82 12.32
N LEU A 172 3.02 1.47 13.61
CA LEU A 172 1.76 0.88 14.08
C LEU A 172 0.62 1.89 14.05
N GLY A 173 0.88 3.14 14.45
CA GLY A 173 -0.08 4.24 14.37
C GLY A 173 -0.53 4.52 12.93
N PHE A 174 0.42 4.58 12.00
CA PHE A 174 0.19 4.71 10.57
C PHE A 174 -0.66 3.54 10.04
N ALA A 175 -0.29 2.29 10.38
CA ALA A 175 -1.02 1.12 9.91
C ALA A 175 -2.49 1.11 10.40
N TYR A 176 -2.73 1.54 11.64
CA TYR A 176 -4.08 1.71 12.15
C TYR A 176 -4.84 2.83 11.45
N ASN A 177 -4.22 3.99 11.21
CA ASN A 177 -4.82 5.07 10.44
C ASN A 177 -5.19 4.65 9.01
N ALA A 178 -4.27 3.99 8.31
CA ALA A 178 -4.45 3.52 6.94
C ALA A 178 -5.54 2.44 6.81
N THR A 179 -5.86 1.75 7.91
CA THR A 179 -6.95 0.77 7.99
C THR A 179 -8.19 1.32 8.70
N HIS A 180 -8.28 2.64 8.88
CA HIS A 180 -9.39 3.35 9.54
C HIS A 180 -9.68 2.92 10.99
N GLN A 181 -8.70 2.30 11.67
CA GLN A 181 -8.78 1.91 13.08
C GLN A 181 -8.32 3.06 14.00
N PHE A 182 -8.95 4.23 13.85
CA PHE A 182 -8.50 5.48 14.47
C PHE A 182 -8.45 5.41 16.01
N GLU A 183 -9.42 4.75 16.65
CA GLU A 183 -9.46 4.55 18.09
C GLU A 183 -8.25 3.80 18.63
N LYS A 184 -7.69 2.87 17.83
CA LYS A 184 -6.48 2.11 18.20
C LYS A 184 -5.21 2.91 17.91
N ALA A 185 -5.20 3.74 16.87
CA ALA A 185 -4.07 4.57 16.49
C ALA A 185 -3.72 5.59 17.60
N ILE A 186 -4.73 6.29 18.14
CA ILE A 186 -4.55 7.37 19.12
C ILE A 186 -3.66 6.98 20.31
N PRO A 187 -3.97 5.93 21.11
CA PRO A 187 -3.16 5.59 22.28
C PRO A 187 -1.75 5.13 21.91
N VAL A 188 -1.57 4.44 20.79
CA VAL A 188 -0.24 4.03 20.30
C VAL A 188 0.62 5.24 19.95
N ILE A 189 0.06 6.20 19.21
CA ILE A 189 0.77 7.40 18.77
C ILE A 189 1.08 8.31 19.97
N GLN A 190 0.15 8.42 20.93
CA GLN A 190 0.38 9.17 22.17
C GLN A 190 1.56 8.60 22.98
N VAL A 191 1.71 7.27 23.06
CA VAL A 191 2.90 6.65 23.68
C VAL A 191 4.17 7.05 22.94
N GLY A 192 4.16 7.04 21.60
CA GLY A 192 5.30 7.52 20.81
C GLY A 192 5.66 8.98 21.08
N LEU A 193 4.66 9.86 21.25
CA LEU A 193 4.87 11.27 21.56
C LEU A 193 5.38 11.49 22.99
N GLN A 194 5.04 10.62 23.95
CA GLN A 194 5.63 10.66 25.28
C GLN A 194 7.14 10.35 25.24
N GLN A 195 7.56 9.46 24.34
CA GLN A 195 8.97 9.08 24.18
C GLN A 195 9.76 10.12 23.37
N ASN A 196 9.15 10.68 22.33
CA ASN A 196 9.77 11.70 21.49
C ASN A 196 8.77 12.83 21.17
N PRO A 197 8.69 13.85 22.04
CA PRO A 197 7.76 14.98 21.87
C PRO A 197 8.04 15.87 20.66
N GLU A 198 9.20 15.75 20.01
CA GLU A 198 9.62 16.56 18.85
C GLU A 198 9.37 15.83 17.51
N ASN A 199 8.80 14.63 17.53
CA ASN A 199 8.52 13.87 16.32
C ASN A 199 7.26 14.39 15.60
N HIS A 200 7.47 15.27 14.61
CA HIS A 200 6.38 15.83 13.81
C HIS A 200 5.56 14.80 13.03
N TYR A 201 6.13 13.65 12.66
CA TYR A 201 5.37 12.58 12.01
C TYR A 201 4.29 12.00 12.94
N LEU A 202 4.56 11.89 14.24
CA LEU A 202 3.55 11.41 15.19
C LEU A 202 2.41 12.42 15.40
N TYR A 203 2.69 13.73 15.41
CA TYR A 203 1.60 14.73 15.42
C TYR A 203 0.76 14.67 14.15
N LYS A 204 1.40 14.43 13.00
CA LYS A 204 0.71 14.25 11.72
C LYS A 204 -0.29 13.08 11.78
N GLU A 205 0.18 11.93 12.24
CA GLU A 205 -0.65 10.72 12.37
C GLU A 205 -1.73 10.87 13.46
N LEU A 206 -1.41 11.50 14.59
CA LEU A 206 -2.38 11.70 15.68
C LEU A 206 -3.51 12.64 15.27
N GLY A 207 -3.18 13.75 14.59
CA GLY A 207 -4.19 14.67 14.09
C GLY A 207 -5.08 14.02 13.03
N TYR A 208 -4.51 13.15 12.19
CA TYR A 208 -5.28 12.39 11.20
C TYR A 208 -6.24 11.40 11.88
N ALA A 209 -5.78 10.72 12.93
CA ALA A 209 -6.63 9.82 13.72
C ALA A 209 -7.81 10.57 14.36
N TYR A 210 -7.57 11.74 14.95
CA TYR A 210 -8.64 12.57 15.52
C TYR A 210 -9.64 13.06 14.45
N LEU A 211 -9.16 13.48 13.28
CA LEU A 211 -10.03 13.82 12.15
C LEU A 211 -10.90 12.63 11.71
N GLY A 212 -10.31 11.43 11.63
CA GLY A 212 -11.03 10.20 11.29
C GLY A 212 -12.16 9.87 12.27
N LYS A 213 -12.02 10.30 13.54
CA LYS A 213 -13.06 10.22 14.57
C LYS A 213 -14.07 11.37 14.55
N GLY A 214 -13.87 12.39 13.72
CA GLY A 214 -14.65 13.63 13.75
C GLY A 214 -14.31 14.54 14.93
N ASP A 215 -13.22 14.31 15.65
CA ASP A 215 -12.76 15.13 16.77
C ASP A 215 -11.87 16.28 16.27
N LEU A 216 -12.50 17.29 15.65
CA LEU A 216 -11.80 18.41 15.03
C LEU A 216 -11.04 19.26 16.05
N ASP A 217 -11.50 19.35 17.29
CA ASP A 217 -10.86 20.18 18.32
C ASP A 217 -9.52 19.57 18.75
N ASN A 218 -9.48 18.27 19.04
CA ASN A 218 -8.22 17.61 19.36
C ASN A 218 -7.30 17.50 18.13
N ALA A 219 -7.84 17.33 16.93
CA ALA A 219 -7.06 17.39 15.69
C ALA A 219 -6.38 18.77 15.53
N GLU A 220 -7.12 19.87 15.71
CA GLU A 220 -6.59 21.22 15.56
C GLU A 220 -5.47 21.50 16.58
N ILE A 221 -5.69 21.15 17.85
CA ILE A 221 -4.67 21.27 18.91
C ILE A 221 -3.42 20.47 18.56
N THR A 222 -3.60 19.24 18.07
CA THR A 222 -2.50 18.33 17.73
C THR A 222 -1.69 18.86 16.55
N TYR A 223 -2.33 19.28 15.47
CA TYR A 223 -1.64 19.83 14.31
C TYR A 223 -0.96 21.16 14.62
N LEU A 224 -1.53 22.03 15.46
CA LEU A 224 -0.84 23.24 15.89
C LEU A 224 0.46 22.94 16.66
N LYS A 225 0.52 21.85 17.44
CA LYS A 225 1.77 21.37 18.04
C LYS A 225 2.73 20.83 16.98
N GLY A 226 2.25 20.01 16.06
CA GLY A 226 3.03 19.48 14.93
C GLY A 226 3.67 20.58 14.07
N LEU A 227 2.92 21.65 13.77
CA LEU A 227 3.41 22.82 13.03
C LEU A 227 4.56 23.56 13.75
N LYS A 228 4.54 23.58 15.09
CA LYS A 228 5.59 24.23 15.90
C LYS A 228 6.90 23.45 15.91
N VAL A 229 6.82 22.12 16.01
CA VAL A 229 8.02 21.25 16.10
C VAL A 229 8.59 20.88 14.72
N SER A 230 7.76 20.89 13.67
CA SER A 230 8.21 20.59 12.31
C SER A 230 9.07 21.73 11.73
N LYS A 231 10.12 21.35 11.00
CA LYS A 231 10.83 22.25 10.06
C LYS A 231 10.55 21.90 8.60
N ASP A 232 9.85 20.79 8.35
CA ASP A 232 9.52 20.32 7.01
C ASP A 232 8.22 20.98 6.52
N GLU A 233 8.37 21.82 5.50
CA GLU A 233 7.26 22.55 4.87
C GLU A 233 6.22 21.61 4.25
N ALA A 234 6.63 20.48 3.67
CA ALA A 234 5.70 19.53 3.07
C ALA A 234 4.82 18.88 4.15
N ILE A 235 5.40 18.51 5.29
CA ILE A 235 4.64 17.96 6.42
C ILE A 235 3.71 19.00 7.02
N LYS A 236 4.15 20.26 7.15
CA LYS A 236 3.29 21.37 7.60
C LYS A 236 2.11 21.58 6.65
N CYS A 237 2.37 21.57 5.35
CA CYS A 237 1.34 21.68 4.31
C CYS A 237 0.34 20.53 4.42
N GLU A 238 0.79 19.28 4.54
CA GLU A 238 -0.07 18.10 4.66
C GLU A 238 -0.98 18.19 5.91
N MET A 239 -0.42 18.51 7.08
CA MET A 239 -1.23 18.73 8.29
C MET A 239 -2.27 19.84 8.10
N ALA A 240 -1.89 20.93 7.43
CA ALA A 240 -2.79 22.04 7.19
C ALA A 240 -3.90 21.73 6.18
N VAL A 241 -3.59 20.95 5.13
CA VAL A 241 -4.59 20.47 4.18
C VAL A 241 -5.57 19.51 4.85
N ASN A 242 -5.09 18.58 5.66
CA ASN A 242 -5.97 17.65 6.39
C ASN A 242 -6.93 18.40 7.31
N MET A 243 -6.43 19.41 8.05
CA MET A 243 -7.30 20.20 8.93
C MET A 243 -8.28 21.09 8.15
N ALA A 244 -7.83 21.69 7.04
CA ALA A 244 -8.70 22.45 6.15
C ALA A 244 -9.82 21.55 5.59
N GLN A 245 -9.51 20.32 5.17
CA GLN A 245 -10.51 19.34 4.74
C GLN A 245 -11.53 19.03 5.84
N GLY A 246 -11.09 18.85 7.08
CA GLY A 246 -12.01 18.66 8.22
C GLY A 246 -13.00 19.81 8.35
N TYR A 247 -12.52 21.06 8.28
CA TYR A 247 -13.39 22.24 8.36
C TYR A 247 -14.24 22.49 7.13
N PHE A 248 -13.78 22.06 5.95
CA PHE A 248 -14.57 22.03 4.73
C PHE A 248 -15.78 21.11 4.91
N GLN A 249 -15.59 19.90 5.44
CA GLN A 249 -16.67 18.93 5.67
C GLN A 249 -17.73 19.45 6.64
N THR A 250 -17.32 20.20 7.68
CA THR A 250 -18.26 20.83 8.62
C THR A 250 -18.77 22.20 8.15
N LYS A 251 -18.43 22.63 6.93
CA LYS A 251 -18.75 23.97 6.38
C LYS A 251 -18.31 25.15 7.26
N ASN A 252 -17.28 24.97 8.08
CA ASN A 252 -16.74 26.03 8.94
C ASN A 252 -15.76 26.91 8.14
N LYS A 253 -16.32 27.85 7.37
CA LYS A 253 -15.56 28.71 6.45
C LYS A 253 -14.45 29.54 7.13
N PRO A 254 -14.64 30.15 8.32
CA PRO A 254 -13.57 30.90 8.99
C PRO A 254 -12.37 30.01 9.35
N LYS A 255 -12.61 28.83 9.94
CA LYS A 255 -11.53 27.91 10.29
C LYS A 255 -10.90 27.26 9.05
N PHE A 256 -11.70 26.95 8.02
CA PHE A 256 -11.18 26.52 6.72
C PHE A 256 -10.20 27.55 6.15
N ASN A 257 -10.58 28.82 6.06
CA ASN A 257 -9.73 29.89 5.51
C ASN A 257 -8.41 30.04 6.27
N LYS A 258 -8.45 29.93 7.61
CA LYS A 258 -7.25 29.93 8.45
C LYS A 258 -6.27 28.81 8.04
N TRP A 259 -6.77 27.58 7.94
CA TRP A 259 -5.94 26.41 7.63
C TRP A 259 -5.51 26.35 6.16
N ALA A 260 -6.35 26.81 5.24
CA ALA A 260 -6.02 27.00 3.82
C ALA A 260 -4.85 27.99 3.65
N LYS A 261 -4.82 29.08 4.41
CA LYS A 261 -3.69 30.03 4.41
C LYS A 261 -2.39 29.35 4.85
N ILE A 262 -2.41 28.61 5.96
CA ILE A 262 -1.24 27.88 6.46
C ILE A 262 -0.75 26.87 5.43
N ALA A 263 -1.65 26.14 4.77
CA ALA A 263 -1.30 25.20 3.71
C ALA A 263 -0.56 25.91 2.56
N ARG A 264 -1.08 27.04 2.08
CA ARG A 264 -0.44 27.83 1.00
C ARG A 264 0.92 28.40 1.39
N GLU A 265 1.08 28.87 2.62
CA GLU A 265 2.36 29.36 3.15
C GLU A 265 3.45 28.29 3.16
N ASN A 266 3.07 27.01 3.31
CA ASN A 266 4.00 25.88 3.36
C ASN A 266 3.98 25.02 2.08
N GLY A 267 3.20 25.42 1.07
CA GLY A 267 2.84 24.58 -0.08
C GLY A 267 3.77 24.64 -1.28
N SER A 268 4.86 25.41 -1.23
CA SER A 268 5.77 25.65 -2.37
C SER A 268 6.31 24.35 -2.97
N LYS A 269 6.57 23.33 -2.13
CA LYS A 269 7.06 22.00 -2.54
C LYS A 269 5.94 20.96 -2.73
N SER A 270 4.68 21.34 -2.60
CA SER A 270 3.53 20.42 -2.61
C SER A 270 2.36 20.97 -3.43
N PRO A 271 2.53 21.26 -4.74
CA PRO A 271 1.50 21.86 -5.57
C PRO A 271 0.23 20.99 -5.66
N ASN A 272 0.38 19.66 -5.58
CA ASN A 272 -0.76 18.75 -5.56
C ASN A 272 -1.63 18.92 -4.32
N PHE A 273 -1.04 19.26 -3.16
CA PHE A 273 -1.81 19.53 -1.95
C PHE A 273 -2.60 20.84 -2.04
N ILE A 274 -2.02 21.87 -2.66
CA ILE A 274 -2.70 23.16 -2.84
C ILE A 274 -3.91 23.04 -3.77
N ARG A 275 -3.88 22.16 -4.78
CA ARG A 275 -5.04 21.88 -5.64
C ARG A 275 -6.28 21.44 -4.85
N TYR A 276 -6.12 20.70 -3.75
CA TYR A 276 -7.26 20.34 -2.89
C TYR A 276 -7.85 21.55 -2.18
N ILE A 277 -7.00 22.47 -1.69
CA ILE A 277 -7.46 23.71 -1.05
C ILE A 277 -8.26 24.56 -2.04
N ASP A 278 -7.75 24.74 -3.25
CA ASP A 278 -8.42 25.54 -4.28
C ASP A 278 -9.77 24.93 -4.67
N TYR A 279 -9.84 23.59 -4.74
CA TYR A 279 -11.09 22.86 -4.96
C TYR A 279 -12.09 23.11 -3.80
N PHE A 280 -11.67 22.91 -2.54
CA PHE A 280 -12.55 23.11 -1.38
C PHE A 280 -13.07 24.54 -1.27
N GLU A 281 -12.21 25.54 -1.53
CA GLU A 281 -12.59 26.95 -1.50
C GLU A 281 -13.63 27.29 -2.56
N LYS A 282 -13.47 26.76 -3.78
CA LYS A 282 -14.47 26.92 -4.85
C LYS A 282 -15.82 26.34 -4.44
N GLU A 283 -15.83 25.15 -3.85
CA GLU A 283 -17.07 24.49 -3.42
C GLU A 283 -17.76 25.20 -2.24
N LEU A 284 -17.01 25.83 -1.32
CA LEU A 284 -17.58 26.63 -0.21
C LEU A 284 -18.14 28.00 -0.63
N ASN A 285 -17.85 28.43 -1.86
CA ASN A 285 -18.31 29.70 -2.42
C ASN A 285 -19.51 29.55 -3.37
N LYS A 286 -19.94 28.31 -3.65
CA LYS A 286 -21.20 28.01 -4.32
C LYS A 286 -22.35 28.06 -3.33
#